data_AF-D8M9L0-F1
#
_entry.id   AF-D8M9L0-F1
#
_cell.length_a   1.000
_cell.length_b   1.000
_cell.length_c   1.000
_cell.angle_alpha   90.00
_cell.angle_beta   90.00
_cell.angle_gamma   90.00
#
_symmetry.space_group_name_H-M   'P 1'
#
loop_
_entity.id
_entity.type
_entity.pdbx_description
1 polymer ?
#
loop_
_entity_poly.entity_id
_entity_poly.type
_entity_poly.pdbx_seq_one_letter_code
_entity_poly.pdbx_strand_id
1 'polypeptide(L)'
;MRCCVYEETEKVILSAIDSATVYPFGSFLTNLCIPDSDLDLMVHCNEDINYLHRVELALRESGIATNISVLQHTRVPLVKFRHIVHVPFSLSNLLENGHRCGYQL
;
A
#
# COMPACT_ATOMS: atom_id res chain seq x y z
N MET A 1 -1.73 16.69 -1.22
CA MET A 1 -2.89 15.78 -1.46
C MET A 1 -2.49 14.31 -1.34
N ARG A 2 -1.48 13.83 -2.07
CA ARG A 2 -0.99 12.44 -1.95
C ARG A 2 -0.45 12.06 -0.57
N CYS A 3 0.21 12.98 0.17
CA CYS A 3 0.65 12.70 1.55
C CYS A 3 -0.51 12.39 2.49
N CYS A 4 -1.63 13.11 2.37
CA CYS A 4 -2.83 12.84 3.19
C CYS A 4 -3.40 11.44 2.90
N VAL A 5 -3.47 11.06 1.62
CA VAL A 5 -3.91 9.72 1.20
C VAL A 5 -2.97 8.64 1.74
N TYR A 6 -1.66 8.88 1.70
CA TYR A 6 -0.67 7.99 2.30
C TYR A 6 -0.90 7.83 3.80
N GLU A 7 -0.97 8.94 4.54
CA GLU A 7 -1.13 8.94 6.00
C GLU A 7 -2.44 8.26 6.44
N GLU A 8 -3.55 8.48 5.73
CA GLU A 8 -4.82 7.80 6.01
C GLU A 8 -4.73 6.30 5.73
N THR A 9 -4.15 5.93 4.60
CA THR A 9 -3.97 4.51 4.22
C THR A 9 -3.03 3.79 5.19
N GLU A 10 -1.93 4.42 5.56
CA GLU A 10 -0.96 3.91 6.53
C GLU A 10 -1.63 3.65 7.87
N LYS A 11 -2.43 4.59 8.39
CA LYS A 11 -3.18 4.40 9.65
C LYS A 11 -4.11 3.19 9.60
N VAL A 12 -4.83 3.01 8.49
CA VAL A 12 -5.72 1.84 8.31
C VAL A 12 -4.92 0.54 8.30
N ILE A 13 -3.82 0.48 7.57
CA ILE A 13 -2.97 -0.73 7.51
C ILE A 13 -2.36 -1.04 8.87
N LEU A 14 -1.83 -0.04 9.58
CA LEU A 14 -1.26 -0.21 10.92
C LEU A 14 -2.32 -0.63 11.95
N SER A 15 -3.58 -0.19 11.80
CA SER A 15 -4.68 -0.67 12.64
C SER A 15 -5.08 -2.12 12.35
N ALA A 16 -4.81 -2.58 11.13
CA ALA A 16 -5.11 -3.93 10.71
C ALA A 16 -4.01 -4.92 11.08
N ILE A 17 -2.74 -4.47 11.13
CA ILE A 17 -1.56 -5.30 11.32
C ILE A 17 -0.53 -4.56 12.18
N ASP A 18 -0.43 -4.92 13.46
CA ASP A 18 0.46 -4.24 14.43
C ASP A 18 1.95 -4.33 14.07
N SER A 19 2.37 -5.39 13.37
CA SER A 19 3.76 -5.59 12.94
C SER A 19 4.10 -4.94 11.60
N ALA A 20 3.12 -4.29 10.96
CA ALA A 20 3.32 -3.73 9.63
C ALA A 20 4.21 -2.49 9.66
N THR A 21 5.06 -2.38 8.66
CA THR A 21 5.68 -1.12 8.28
C THR A 21 5.31 -0.81 6.83
N VAL A 22 4.84 0.40 6.60
CA VAL A 22 4.35 0.84 5.29
C VAL A 22 5.34 1.84 4.71
N TYR A 23 5.64 1.70 3.42
CA TYR A 23 6.50 2.62 2.71
C TYR A 23 5.92 2.93 1.33
N PRO A 24 5.98 4.18 0.85
CA PRO A 24 5.70 4.45 -0.55
C PRO A 24 6.78 3.80 -1.44
N PHE A 25 6.37 3.34 -2.61
CA PHE A 25 7.23 2.70 -3.59
C PHE A 25 6.99 3.25 -5.01
N GLY A 26 7.83 2.86 -5.95
CA GLY A 26 7.62 3.11 -7.38
C GLY A 26 7.79 4.58 -7.78
N SER A 27 6.93 5.02 -8.71
CA SER A 27 7.04 6.34 -9.36
C SER A 27 6.99 7.53 -8.40
N PHE A 28 6.44 7.32 -7.20
CA PHE A 28 6.39 8.31 -6.13
C PHE A 28 7.79 8.67 -5.59
N LEU A 29 8.72 7.72 -5.57
CA LEU A 29 10.10 7.95 -5.11
C LEU A 29 11.02 8.46 -6.23
N THR A 30 10.68 8.22 -7.50
CA THR A 30 11.61 8.43 -8.63
C THR A 30 11.32 9.68 -9.47
N ASN A 31 10.42 10.57 -9.03
CA ASN A 31 9.99 11.77 -9.77
C ASN A 31 9.48 11.50 -11.20
N LEU A 32 9.15 10.24 -11.51
CA LEU A 32 8.53 9.80 -12.78
C LEU A 32 7.00 9.72 -12.67
N CYS A 33 6.42 10.26 -11.59
CA CYS A 33 4.98 10.35 -11.41
C CYS A 33 4.33 11.22 -12.49
N ILE A 34 3.54 10.59 -13.35
CA ILE A 34 2.60 11.27 -14.23
C ILE A 34 1.43 11.78 -13.36
N PRO A 35 0.79 12.93 -13.69
CA PRO A 35 -0.49 13.29 -13.09
C PRO A 35 -1.47 12.11 -13.19
N ASP A 36 -2.19 11.82 -12.10
CA ASP A 36 -3.10 10.68 -11.97
C ASP A 36 -2.47 9.28 -12.01
N SER A 37 -1.15 9.15 -11.80
CA SER A 37 -0.53 7.83 -11.59
C SER A 37 -1.00 7.17 -10.30
N ASP A 38 -1.07 5.82 -10.30
CA ASP A 38 -1.31 5.01 -9.11
C ASP A 38 -0.25 5.31 -8.03
N LEU A 39 -0.66 5.42 -6.75
CA LEU A 39 0.25 5.43 -5.60
C LEU A 39 0.51 3.98 -5.17
N ASP A 40 1.77 3.55 -5.27
CA ASP A 40 2.20 2.20 -4.88
C ASP A 40 2.73 2.20 -3.45
N LEU A 41 2.17 1.38 -2.56
CA LEU A 41 2.73 1.13 -1.22
C LEU A 41 3.27 -0.28 -1.08
N MET A 42 4.31 -0.40 -0.26
CA MET A 42 4.88 -1.65 0.20
C MET A 42 4.60 -1.83 1.68
N VAL A 43 4.17 -3.03 2.07
CA VAL A 43 3.91 -3.40 3.46
C VAL A 43 4.85 -4.52 3.85
N HIS A 44 5.73 -4.28 4.82
CA HIS A 44 6.52 -5.32 5.46
C HIS A 44 5.84 -5.72 6.77
N CYS A 45 5.51 -6.99 6.94
CA CYS A 45 4.97 -7.52 8.19
C CYS A 45 5.46 -8.95 8.42
N ASN A 46 5.39 -9.43 9.66
CA ASN A 46 5.83 -10.78 10.04
C ASN A 46 4.76 -11.86 9.82
N GLU A 47 3.64 -11.54 9.14
CA GLU A 47 2.54 -12.46 8.92
C GLU A 47 2.51 -13.01 7.48
N ASP A 48 2.61 -14.33 7.32
CA ASP A 48 2.91 -14.93 6.02
C ASP A 48 1.71 -15.09 5.05
N ILE A 49 0.45 -15.22 5.51
CA ILE A 49 -0.58 -15.82 4.61
C ILE A 49 -1.90 -15.03 4.51
N ASN A 50 -2.30 -14.21 5.49
CA ASN A 50 -3.64 -13.60 5.49
C ASN A 50 -3.68 -12.07 5.57
N TYR A 51 -2.53 -11.40 5.50
CA TYR A 51 -2.45 -9.96 5.71
C TYR A 51 -3.19 -9.18 4.60
N LEU A 52 -3.22 -9.66 3.35
CA LEU A 52 -3.93 -9.01 2.25
C LEU A 52 -5.44 -8.93 2.48
N HIS A 53 -6.06 -9.98 3.01
CA HIS A 53 -7.50 -9.95 3.33
C HIS A 53 -7.78 -9.14 4.59
N ARG A 54 -6.85 -9.10 5.57
CA ARG A 54 -6.97 -8.19 6.71
C ARG A 54 -6.95 -6.73 6.26
N VAL A 55 -6.05 -6.38 5.34
CA VAL A 55 -5.99 -5.04 4.75
C VAL A 55 -7.25 -4.76 3.94
N GLU A 56 -7.74 -5.71 3.15
CA GLU A 56 -9.02 -5.57 2.43
C GLU A 56 -10.18 -5.25 3.40
N LEU A 57 -10.33 -6.03 4.47
CA LEU A 57 -11.39 -5.83 5.45
C LEU A 57 -11.27 -4.46 6.14
N ALA A 58 -10.07 -4.10 6.59
CA ALA A 58 -9.84 -2.81 7.23
C ALA A 58 -10.12 -1.63 6.29
N LEU A 59 -9.74 -1.74 5.01
CA LEU A 59 -10.08 -0.72 4.00
C LEU A 59 -11.60 -0.62 3.79
N ARG A 60 -12.33 -1.74 3.76
CA ARG A 60 -13.80 -1.76 3.65
C ARG A 60 -14.46 -1.09 4.87
N GLU A 61 -13.97 -1.38 6.07
CA GLU A 61 -14.52 -0.85 7.32
C GLU A 61 -14.18 0.63 7.55
N SER A 62 -13.02 1.09 7.09
CA SER A 62 -12.58 2.48 7.24
C SER A 62 -13.39 3.50 6.44
N GLY A 63 -14.03 3.08 5.35
CA GLY A 63 -14.77 3.97 4.45
C GLY A 63 -13.91 4.89 3.57
N ILE A 64 -12.57 4.80 3.62
CA ILE A 64 -11.67 5.65 2.82
C ILE A 64 -11.41 5.12 1.40
N ALA A 65 -11.86 3.90 1.12
CA ALA A 65 -11.55 3.18 -0.12
C ALA A 65 -12.80 2.59 -0.80
N THR A 66 -12.75 2.54 -2.12
CA THR A 66 -13.76 1.95 -3.02
C THR A 66 -13.07 1.03 -4.03
N ASN A 67 -13.84 0.21 -4.76
CA ASN A 67 -13.29 -0.73 -5.77
C ASN A 67 -12.13 -1.60 -5.25
N ILE A 68 -12.25 -2.08 -4.01
CA ILE A 68 -11.22 -2.87 -3.35
C ILE A 68 -11.21 -4.30 -3.95
N SER A 69 -10.05 -4.79 -4.35
CA SER A 69 -9.84 -6.11 -4.94
C SER A 69 -8.51 -6.70 -4.49
N VAL A 70 -8.55 -7.94 -4.03
CA VAL A 70 -7.34 -8.72 -3.69
C VAL A 70 -6.91 -9.52 -4.92
N LEU A 71 -5.69 -9.28 -5.39
CA LEU A 71 -5.08 -9.98 -6.51
C LEU A 71 -4.00 -10.93 -5.96
N GLN A 72 -4.39 -12.14 -5.59
CA GLN A 72 -3.46 -13.14 -5.02
C GLN A 72 -2.72 -13.98 -6.06
N HIS A 73 -3.29 -14.15 -7.26
CA HIS A 73 -2.76 -15.03 -8.30
C HIS A 73 -1.84 -14.30 -9.31
N THR A 74 -1.38 -13.09 -8.96
CA THR A 74 -0.43 -12.31 -9.75
C THR A 74 1.01 -12.63 -9.33
N ARG A 75 1.99 -12.25 -10.15
CA ARG A 75 3.43 -12.42 -9.84
C ARG A 75 3.80 -11.86 -8.46
N VAL A 76 3.16 -10.76 -8.08
CA VAL A 76 3.23 -10.15 -6.76
C VAL A 76 1.81 -10.01 -6.25
N PRO A 77 1.44 -10.71 -5.17
CA PRO A 77 0.13 -10.54 -4.53
C PRO A 77 -0.06 -9.10 -4.03
N LEU A 78 -1.22 -8.51 -4.30
CA LEU A 78 -1.47 -7.09 -4.05
C LEU A 78 -2.93 -6.78 -3.72
N VAL A 79 -3.20 -5.69 -3.00
CA VAL A 79 -4.55 -5.12 -2.84
C VAL A 79 -4.65 -3.88 -3.73
N LYS A 80 -5.61 -3.87 -4.66
CA LYS A 80 -5.91 -2.70 -5.49
C LYS A 80 -7.18 -2.03 -4.99
N PHE A 81 -7.18 -0.71 -4.86
CA PHE A 81 -8.36 0.05 -4.47
C PHE A 81 -8.30 1.49 -4.99
N ARG A 82 -9.40 2.22 -4.87
CA ARG A 82 -9.49 3.65 -5.18
C ARG A 82 -9.80 4.43 -3.91
N HIS A 83 -8.96 5.39 -3.56
CA HIS A 83 -9.22 6.29 -2.44
C HIS A 83 -10.42 7.21 -2.75
N ILE A 84 -11.26 7.51 -1.74
CA ILE A 84 -12.46 8.36 -1.91
C ILE A 84 -12.11 9.78 -2.37
N VAL A 85 -10.98 10.29 -1.89
CA VAL A 85 -10.34 11.50 -2.40
C VAL A 85 -9.61 11.08 -3.68
N HIS A 86 -10.12 11.47 -4.84
CA HIS A 86 -9.73 10.99 -6.19
C HIS A 86 -8.20 10.93 -6.40
N VAL A 87 -7.61 9.79 -6.07
CA VAL A 87 -6.24 9.39 -6.41
C VAL A 87 -6.29 7.88 -6.68
N PRO A 88 -5.86 7.41 -7.86
CA PRO A 88 -5.78 5.98 -8.15
C PRO A 88 -4.57 5.35 -7.39
N PHE A 89 -4.67 4.09 -6.95
CA PHE A 89 -3.80 3.50 -5.92
C PHE A 89 -3.61 1.96 -6.04
N SER A 90 -2.43 1.45 -5.67
CA SER A 90 -2.10 0.02 -5.58
C SER A 90 -1.20 -0.31 -4.37
N LEU A 91 -1.36 -1.48 -3.75
CA LEU A 91 -0.52 -1.93 -2.62
C LEU A 91 0.10 -3.29 -2.91
N SER A 92 1.42 -3.38 -3.03
CA SER A 92 2.16 -4.59 -3.40
C SER A 92 3.11 -5.08 -2.30
N ASN A 93 3.20 -6.40 -2.10
CA ASN A 93 4.24 -7.00 -1.25
C ASN A 93 5.56 -7.12 -2.00
N LEU A 94 6.69 -6.71 -1.41
CA LEU A 94 8.00 -7.15 -1.91
C LEU A 94 8.65 -7.98 -0.81
N LEU A 95 8.77 -9.28 -1.03
CA LEU A 95 9.71 -10.10 -0.29
C LEU A 95 11.11 -9.69 -0.74
N GLU A 96 11.73 -8.70 -0.08
CA GLU A 96 13.13 -8.36 -0.37
C GLU A 96 14.08 -9.32 0.35
N ASN A 97 14.69 -10.19 -0.45
CA ASN A 97 16.06 -10.60 -0.19
C ASN A 97 16.97 -9.37 -0.40
N GLY A 98 17.23 -8.69 0.70
CA GLY A 98 18.20 -7.62 0.98
C GLY A 98 18.90 -6.91 -0.17
N HIS A 99 18.60 -5.62 -0.34
CA HIS A 99 19.58 -4.58 -0.68
C HIS A 99 19.25 -3.28 0.07
N ARG A 100 20.06 -2.95 1.10
CA ARG A 100 20.00 -1.66 1.80
C ARG A 100 20.35 -0.54 0.83
N CYS A 101 19.40 0.36 0.56
CA CYS A 101 19.70 1.68 0.00
C CYS A 101 19.48 2.72 1.10
N GLY A 102 20.57 3.34 1.57
CA GLY A 102 20.55 4.35 2.62
C GLY A 102 19.99 5.67 2.13
N TYR A 103 19.22 6.35 2.98
CA TYR A 103 18.87 7.75 2.82
C TYR A 103 19.56 8.55 3.92
N GLN A 104 20.32 9.56 3.52
CA GLN A 104 20.80 10.62 4.39
C GLN A 104 19.89 11.84 4.19
N LEU A 105 19.47 12.42 5.32
CA LEU A 105 18.47 13.47 5.49
C LEU A 105 18.71 14.72 4.62
#